data_AF-A0A2E1CVW6-F1
#
_entry.id   AF-A0A2E1CVW6-F1
#
_cell.length_a   1.000
_cell.length_b   1.000
_cell.length_c   1.000
_cell.angle_alpha   90.00
_cell.angle_beta   90.00
_cell.angle_gamma   90.00
#
_symmetry.space_group_name_H-M   'P 1'
#
loop_
_entity.id
_entity.type
_entity.pdbx_description
1 polymer ?
#
loop_
_entity_poly.entity_id
_entity_poly.type
_entity_poly.pdbx_seq_one_letter_code
_entity_poly.pdbx_strand_id
1 'polypeptide(L)'
;MTQAIFYDPVTGHIESIRQAVGPAPYRPDGLPYILSDENVTEKYVDLSDPDNPLLVDRVRVTPQVDKNDIEAGGDEAHISGLPDSCYLYVAGDVREVIGGEAVIASDAPDPILCRLVGRYICNDFVIKAHDLAALREKIKAQIDADAEAARLKYTTAGSTQAMVYEHKHKEAQAVQAVLDAGANPVASDYPILNAESAATNTTLTALAAVVIGTAQQWAVLAGQIEALRISAKMAVDVAMTPAEIIGIKEIDWP
;
A
#
# COMPACT_ATOMS: atom_id res chain seq x y z
N MET A 1 28.41 -10.79 -40.06
CA MET A 1 27.18 -10.19 -40.62
C MET A 1 26.09 -11.20 -40.37
N THR A 2 25.22 -10.95 -39.40
CA THR A 2 24.16 -11.89 -39.01
C THR A 2 23.01 -11.78 -40.00
N GLN A 3 22.63 -12.89 -40.63
CA GLN A 3 21.53 -12.96 -41.58
C GLN A 3 20.37 -13.65 -40.86
N ALA A 4 19.20 -12.99 -40.77
CA ALA A 4 18.00 -13.61 -40.24
C ALA A 4 17.23 -14.24 -41.40
N ILE A 5 16.76 -15.47 -41.20
CA ILE A 5 15.93 -16.21 -42.15
C ILE A 5 14.52 -16.26 -41.58
N PHE A 6 13.53 -15.90 -42.40
CA PHE A 6 12.11 -15.91 -42.02
C PHE A 6 11.37 -17.06 -42.72
N TYR A 7 10.38 -17.61 -42.03
CA TYR A 7 9.49 -18.66 -42.52
C TYR A 7 8.04 -18.16 -42.47
N ASP A 8 7.36 -18.16 -43.63
CA ASP A 8 5.94 -17.85 -43.75
C ASP A 8 5.11 -19.17 -43.67
N PRO A 9 4.32 -19.38 -42.60
CA PRO A 9 3.58 -20.62 -42.42
C PRO A 9 2.35 -20.75 -43.35
N VAL A 10 1.95 -19.67 -44.05
CA VAL A 10 0.81 -19.69 -44.98
C VAL A 10 1.24 -20.11 -46.38
N THR A 11 2.45 -19.74 -46.81
CA THR A 11 2.94 -19.98 -48.19
C THR A 11 4.08 -21.00 -48.28
N GLY A 12 4.74 -21.34 -47.16
CA GLY A 12 5.81 -22.34 -47.12
C GLY A 12 7.11 -21.91 -47.82
N HIS A 13 7.26 -20.63 -48.13
CA HIS A 13 8.45 -20.09 -48.83
C HIS A 13 9.46 -19.49 -47.83
N ILE A 14 10.75 -19.63 -48.13
CA ILE A 14 11.85 -19.04 -47.35
C ILE A 14 12.50 -17.94 -48.19
N GLU A 15 12.45 -16.69 -47.74
CA GLU A 15 13.18 -15.58 -48.35
C GLU A 15 14.33 -15.10 -47.45
N SER A 16 15.52 -14.98 -48.03
CA SER A 16 16.66 -14.31 -47.39
C SER A 16 16.58 -12.82 -47.71
N ILE A 17 16.25 -11.99 -46.73
CA ILE A 17 16.25 -10.54 -46.89
C ILE A 17 17.27 -9.92 -45.94
N ARG A 18 18.24 -9.18 -46.51
CA ARG A 18 19.06 -8.23 -45.76
C ARG A 18 18.20 -6.96 -45.52
N GLN A 19 17.97 -6.63 -44.26
CA GLN A 19 17.33 -5.40 -43.72
C GLN A 19 15.82 -5.17 -44.03
N ALA A 20 14.98 -5.28 -43.00
CA ALA A 20 13.77 -4.48 -42.72
C ALA A 20 13.32 -4.79 -41.27
N VAL A 21 13.12 -3.85 -40.33
CA VAL A 21 11.98 -2.94 -40.12
C VAL A 21 10.61 -3.66 -40.15
N GLY A 22 10.22 -4.27 -39.02
CA GLY A 22 8.89 -4.88 -38.80
C GLY A 22 8.83 -5.67 -37.47
N PRO A 23 7.64 -5.86 -36.85
CA PRO A 23 7.51 -6.52 -35.54
C PRO A 23 7.86 -8.03 -35.60
N ALA A 24 8.47 -8.53 -34.52
CA ALA A 24 8.94 -9.92 -34.42
C ALA A 24 7.80 -10.97 -34.51
N PRO A 25 8.01 -12.12 -35.17
CA PRO A 25 6.98 -13.16 -35.31
C PRO A 25 6.83 -14.04 -34.05
N TYR A 26 5.58 -14.48 -33.79
CA TYR A 26 5.18 -15.38 -32.70
C TYR A 26 5.21 -16.87 -33.10
N ARG A 27 5.43 -17.78 -32.15
CA ARG A 27 5.24 -19.23 -32.31
C ARG A 27 3.75 -19.60 -32.50
N PRO A 28 3.42 -20.82 -32.97
CA PRO A 28 2.04 -21.33 -33.03
C PRO A 28 1.32 -21.40 -31.66
N ASP A 29 2.07 -21.37 -30.56
CA ASP A 29 1.59 -21.35 -29.17
C ASP A 29 1.56 -19.94 -28.55
N GLY A 30 1.92 -18.90 -29.30
CA GLY A 30 1.86 -17.50 -28.85
C GLY A 30 3.09 -16.99 -28.09
N LEU A 31 4.18 -17.75 -27.98
CA LEU A 31 5.41 -17.27 -27.31
C LEU A 31 6.42 -16.67 -28.32
N PRO A 32 7.22 -15.66 -27.92
CA PRO A 32 8.29 -15.09 -28.76
C PRO A 32 9.50 -16.05 -28.88
N TYR A 33 10.19 -16.06 -30.03
CA TYR A 33 11.37 -16.89 -30.26
C TYR A 33 12.36 -16.28 -31.27
N ILE A 34 13.61 -16.76 -31.26
CA ILE A 34 14.63 -16.48 -32.28
C ILE A 34 15.15 -17.81 -32.83
N LEU A 35 15.34 -17.91 -34.15
CA LEU A 35 16.00 -19.04 -34.80
C LEU A 35 17.53 -18.86 -34.72
N SER A 36 18.25 -19.82 -34.14
CA SER A 36 19.71 -19.84 -34.18
C SER A 36 20.19 -20.47 -35.49
N ASP A 37 21.14 -19.82 -36.16
CA ASP A 37 21.69 -20.32 -37.42
C ASP A 37 22.74 -21.43 -37.20
N GLU A 38 22.89 -22.27 -38.23
CA GLU A 38 23.85 -23.37 -38.42
C GLU A 38 23.48 -24.77 -37.86
N ASN A 39 22.95 -25.61 -38.75
CA ASN A 39 23.09 -27.07 -38.80
C ASN A 39 22.53 -27.94 -37.65
N VAL A 40 21.56 -27.45 -36.88
CA VAL A 40 20.84 -28.28 -35.90
C VAL A 40 19.34 -28.11 -36.10
N THR A 41 18.63 -29.25 -36.15
CA THR A 41 17.17 -29.40 -35.92
C THR A 41 16.57 -28.19 -35.20
N GLU A 42 15.52 -27.59 -35.79
CA GLU A 42 14.74 -26.48 -35.24
C GLU A 42 14.64 -26.54 -33.70
N LYS A 43 15.53 -25.81 -33.01
CA LYS A 43 15.46 -25.65 -31.57
C LYS A 43 14.87 -24.28 -31.30
N TYR A 44 13.58 -24.28 -31.00
CA TYR A 44 12.93 -23.12 -30.43
C TYR A 44 13.63 -22.76 -29.11
N VAL A 45 14.21 -21.56 -29.05
CA VAL A 45 14.77 -21.02 -27.81
C VAL A 45 13.64 -20.34 -27.07
N ASP A 46 13.19 -20.96 -25.98
CA ASP A 46 12.27 -20.30 -25.05
C ASP A 46 13.03 -19.18 -24.33
N LEU A 47 12.68 -17.93 -24.66
CA LEU A 47 13.27 -16.74 -24.06
C LEU A 47 12.76 -16.46 -22.65
N SER A 48 11.66 -17.12 -22.24
CA SER A 48 11.08 -17.01 -20.90
C SER A 48 11.70 -17.99 -19.89
N ASP A 49 12.37 -19.05 -20.37
CA ASP A 49 13.06 -20.03 -19.54
C ASP A 49 14.34 -19.43 -18.91
N PRO A 50 14.38 -19.22 -17.58
CA PRO A 50 15.54 -18.64 -16.91
C PRO A 50 16.76 -19.58 -16.93
N ASP A 51 16.58 -20.88 -17.16
CA ASP A 51 17.61 -21.92 -17.10
C ASP A 51 18.06 -22.39 -18.50
N ASN A 52 17.60 -21.73 -19.57
CA ASN A 52 17.91 -22.14 -20.93
C ASN A 52 19.44 -22.08 -21.21
N PRO A 53 20.09 -23.23 -21.47
CA PRO A 53 21.55 -23.32 -21.61
C PRO A 53 22.08 -22.67 -22.89
N LEU A 54 21.22 -22.25 -23.82
CA LEU A 54 21.60 -21.50 -25.03
C LEU A 54 21.75 -20.00 -24.75
N LEU A 55 21.32 -19.52 -23.57
CA LEU A 55 21.51 -18.15 -23.10
C LEU A 55 22.82 -18.04 -22.29
N VAL A 56 23.94 -18.44 -22.89
CA VAL A 56 25.28 -18.20 -22.34
C VAL A 56 25.60 -16.69 -22.42
N ASP A 57 26.24 -16.15 -21.37
CA ASP A 57 26.62 -14.73 -21.22
C ASP A 57 25.50 -13.71 -20.96
N ARG A 58 24.62 -14.01 -20.00
CA ARG A 58 23.63 -13.03 -19.52
C ARG A 58 24.30 -11.83 -18.82
N VAL A 59 23.89 -10.63 -19.22
CA VAL A 59 24.37 -9.37 -18.63
C VAL A 59 23.37 -8.90 -17.58
N ARG A 60 23.84 -8.73 -16.34
CA ARG A 60 23.01 -8.19 -15.26
C ARG A 60 22.85 -6.67 -15.42
N VAL A 61 21.62 -6.20 -15.29
CA VAL A 61 21.23 -4.79 -15.39
C VAL A 61 20.41 -4.42 -14.15
N THR A 62 20.46 -3.14 -13.78
CA THR A 62 19.68 -2.57 -12.66
C THR A 62 18.79 -1.45 -13.18
N PRO A 63 17.61 -1.78 -13.74
CA PRO A 63 16.64 -0.78 -14.18
C PRO A 63 16.20 0.10 -13.00
N GLN A 64 15.82 1.35 -13.29
CA GLN A 64 15.23 2.27 -12.32
C GLN A 64 13.75 2.41 -12.62
N VAL A 65 12.91 2.22 -11.60
CA VAL A 65 11.46 2.46 -11.67
C VAL A 65 11.15 3.71 -10.87
N ASP A 66 10.45 4.66 -11.46
CA ASP A 66 10.09 5.93 -10.81
C ASP A 66 9.07 5.76 -9.67
N LYS A 67 8.13 4.81 -9.81
CA LYS A 67 7.13 4.46 -8.78
C LYS A 67 6.68 3.00 -8.88
N ASN A 68 6.36 2.43 -7.73
CA ASN A 68 5.94 1.02 -7.60
C ASN A 68 4.42 0.85 -7.43
N ASP A 69 3.66 1.95 -7.35
CA ASP A 69 2.22 1.97 -7.19
C ASP A 69 1.62 2.96 -8.20
N ILE A 70 0.64 2.50 -9.00
CA ILE A 70 -0.05 3.28 -10.04
C ILE A 70 -1.56 3.16 -9.90
N GLU A 71 -2.31 4.13 -10.39
CA GLU A 71 -3.77 4.04 -10.54
C GLU A 71 -4.13 3.22 -11.79
N ALA A 72 -5.03 2.25 -11.62
CA ALA A 72 -5.55 1.47 -12.74
C ALA A 72 -6.34 2.37 -13.69
N GLY A 73 -5.97 2.38 -14.98
CA GLY A 73 -6.63 3.14 -16.04
C GLY A 73 -6.37 4.66 -16.04
N GLY A 74 -5.48 5.15 -15.17
CA GLY A 74 -5.24 6.59 -15.00
C GLY A 74 -3.79 7.02 -14.84
N ASP A 75 -2.89 6.09 -14.49
CA ASP A 75 -1.49 6.38 -14.23
C ASP A 75 -0.55 5.30 -14.81
N GLU A 76 0.72 5.65 -14.96
CA GLU A 76 1.74 4.83 -15.60
C GLU A 76 3.11 4.97 -14.90
N ALA A 77 3.83 3.86 -14.77
CA ALA A 77 5.17 3.81 -14.21
C ALA A 77 6.22 3.81 -15.33
N HIS A 78 7.28 4.59 -15.14
CA HIS A 78 8.40 4.71 -16.07
C HIS A 78 9.60 3.90 -15.59
N ILE A 79 10.11 3.07 -16.50
CA ILE A 79 11.32 2.28 -16.30
C ILE A 79 12.41 2.88 -17.17
N SER A 80 13.55 3.20 -16.56
CA SER A 80 14.73 3.73 -17.24
C SER A 80 15.98 2.91 -16.94
N GLY A 81 17.06 3.15 -17.67
CA GLY A 81 18.32 2.42 -17.52
C GLY A 81 18.24 0.99 -18.05
N LEU A 82 17.28 0.72 -18.94
CA LEU A 82 17.24 -0.54 -19.69
C LEU A 82 18.29 -0.49 -20.81
N PRO A 83 18.87 -1.63 -21.21
CA PRO A 83 19.74 -1.68 -22.37
C PRO A 83 18.96 -1.38 -23.65
N ASP A 84 19.64 -0.80 -24.64
CA ASP A 84 19.03 -0.58 -25.95
C ASP A 84 18.74 -1.92 -26.65
N SER A 85 17.56 -2.04 -27.27
CA SER A 85 17.07 -3.25 -27.94
C SER A 85 17.03 -4.49 -27.01
N CYS A 86 16.30 -4.39 -25.90
CA CYS A 86 16.07 -5.51 -24.97
C CYS A 86 14.60 -5.97 -24.96
N TYR A 87 14.30 -7.07 -24.27
CA TYR A 87 12.93 -7.59 -24.14
C TYR A 87 12.49 -7.58 -22.68
N LEU A 88 11.30 -7.07 -22.42
CA LEU A 88 10.69 -6.97 -21.10
C LEU A 88 9.40 -7.80 -21.07
N TYR A 89 9.33 -8.76 -20.16
CA TYR A 89 8.09 -9.45 -19.80
C TYR A 89 7.28 -8.57 -18.85
N VAL A 90 6.02 -8.31 -19.20
CA VAL A 90 5.07 -7.47 -18.47
C VAL A 90 3.72 -8.17 -18.44
N ALA A 91 3.29 -8.62 -17.25
CA ALA A 91 1.96 -9.20 -17.02
C ALA A 91 1.51 -10.32 -17.99
N GLY A 92 2.44 -11.17 -18.46
CA GLY A 92 2.12 -12.24 -19.41
C GLY A 92 2.68 -12.02 -20.81
N ASP A 93 2.95 -10.76 -21.16
CA ASP A 93 3.35 -10.38 -22.51
C ASP A 93 4.83 -9.98 -22.57
N VAL A 94 5.51 -10.37 -23.65
CA VAL A 94 6.88 -9.92 -23.91
C VAL A 94 6.87 -8.74 -24.87
N ARG A 95 7.52 -7.65 -24.48
CA ARG A 95 7.60 -6.40 -25.24
C ARG A 95 9.04 -6.08 -25.59
N GLU A 96 9.28 -5.66 -26.83
CA GLU A 96 10.57 -5.10 -27.22
C GLU A 96 10.69 -3.67 -26.68
N VAL A 97 11.87 -3.34 -26.14
CA VAL A 97 12.22 -2.03 -25.60
C VAL A 97 13.35 -1.45 -26.44
N ILE A 98 13.08 -0.31 -27.06
CA ILE A 98 14.02 0.45 -27.90
C ILE A 98 14.29 1.78 -27.22
N GLY A 99 15.56 2.19 -27.14
CA GLY A 99 15.96 3.45 -26.51
C GLY A 99 16.19 3.38 -24.99
N GLY A 100 16.07 2.19 -24.39
CA GLY A 100 16.40 1.96 -22.97
C GLY A 100 15.36 2.45 -21.96
N GLU A 101 14.14 2.75 -22.42
CA GLU A 101 13.03 3.21 -21.59
C GLU A 101 11.75 2.41 -21.89
N ALA A 102 10.97 2.12 -20.85
CA ALA A 102 9.68 1.44 -20.99
C ALA A 102 8.63 2.10 -20.08
N VAL A 103 7.37 2.04 -20.51
CA VAL A 103 6.23 2.58 -19.76
C VAL A 103 5.25 1.45 -19.47
N ILE A 104 4.81 1.38 -18.22
CA ILE A 104 3.93 0.33 -17.71
C ILE A 104 2.64 0.96 -17.17
N ALA A 105 1.52 0.57 -17.76
CA ALA A 105 0.18 0.93 -17.32
C ALA A 105 -0.66 -0.35 -17.17
N SER A 106 -1.76 -0.27 -16.43
CA SER A 106 -2.76 -1.33 -16.33
C SER A 106 -4.15 -0.73 -16.21
N ASP A 107 -5.13 -1.30 -16.90
CA ASP A 107 -6.54 -0.94 -16.74
C ASP A 107 -7.22 -1.70 -15.59
N ALA A 108 -6.56 -2.73 -15.04
CA ALA A 108 -7.06 -3.56 -13.94
C ALA A 108 -6.23 -3.36 -12.67
N PRO A 109 -6.84 -3.43 -11.48
CA PRO A 109 -6.16 -3.25 -10.19
C PRO A 109 -5.45 -4.53 -9.75
N ASP A 110 -4.44 -4.95 -10.51
CA ASP A 110 -3.66 -6.16 -10.27
C ASP A 110 -2.14 -5.87 -10.18
N PRO A 111 -1.37 -6.72 -9.50
CA PRO A 111 0.09 -6.65 -9.53
C PRO A 111 0.60 -7.00 -10.93
N ILE A 112 1.47 -6.15 -11.45
CA ILE A 112 2.15 -6.31 -12.73
C ILE A 112 3.56 -6.80 -12.46
N LEU A 113 3.84 -8.05 -12.79
CA LEU A 113 5.20 -8.60 -12.74
C LEU A 113 5.99 -8.14 -13.96
N CYS A 114 7.14 -7.52 -13.71
CA CYS A 114 8.07 -7.05 -14.73
C CYS A 114 9.42 -7.76 -14.60
N ARG A 115 9.94 -8.27 -15.72
CA ARG A 115 11.23 -8.99 -15.78
C ARG A 115 11.90 -8.81 -17.13
N LEU A 116 13.22 -8.58 -17.14
CA LEU A 116 14.02 -8.66 -18.37
C LEU A 116 14.18 -10.11 -18.84
N VAL A 117 13.93 -10.36 -20.12
CA VAL A 117 14.05 -11.69 -20.73
C VAL A 117 15.11 -11.71 -21.85
N GLY A 118 15.69 -12.88 -22.11
CA GLY A 118 16.75 -13.07 -23.09
C GLY A 118 18.16 -12.76 -22.57
N ARG A 119 18.91 -11.91 -23.29
CA ARG A 119 20.33 -11.62 -23.02
C ARG A 119 20.56 -10.86 -21.72
N TYR A 120 19.63 -9.99 -21.36
CA TYR A 120 19.74 -9.14 -20.18
C TYR A 120 18.87 -9.70 -19.08
N ILE A 121 19.35 -9.60 -17.84
CA ILE A 121 18.62 -10.04 -16.65
C ILE A 121 18.66 -8.96 -15.57
N CYS A 122 17.58 -8.87 -14.81
CA CYS A 122 17.49 -8.09 -13.59
C CYS A 122 16.78 -8.92 -12.52
N ASN A 123 16.72 -8.38 -11.30
CA ASN A 123 15.75 -8.89 -10.34
C ASN A 123 14.34 -8.56 -10.83
N ASP A 124 13.38 -9.42 -10.53
CA ASP A 124 11.97 -9.12 -10.75
C ASP A 124 11.57 -7.87 -9.96
N PHE A 125 10.75 -7.04 -10.58
CA PHE A 125 10.10 -5.93 -9.90
C PHE A 125 8.61 -5.96 -10.19
N VAL A 126 7.83 -5.48 -9.22
CA VAL A 126 6.37 -5.55 -9.23
C VAL A 126 5.82 -4.14 -9.12
N ILE A 127 5.01 -3.76 -10.10
CA ILE A 127 4.22 -2.52 -10.06
C ILE A 127 2.80 -2.89 -9.62
N LYS A 128 2.26 -2.23 -8.61
CA LYS A 128 0.91 -2.49 -8.12
C LYS A 128 -0.05 -1.48 -8.73
N ALA A 129 -1.01 -1.94 -9.52
CA ALA A 129 -2.13 -1.12 -9.95
C ALA A 129 -3.23 -1.17 -8.89
N HIS A 130 -3.78 -0.01 -8.54
CA HIS A 130 -4.83 0.13 -7.53
C HIS A 130 -6.09 0.75 -8.14
N ASP A 131 -7.25 0.29 -7.66
CA ASP A 131 -8.49 1.07 -7.75
C ASP A 131 -8.43 2.16 -6.68
N LEU A 132 -8.39 3.41 -7.13
CA LEU A 132 -8.24 4.56 -6.25
C LEU A 132 -9.42 4.69 -5.27
N ALA A 133 -10.65 4.38 -5.70
CA ALA A 133 -11.82 4.46 -4.85
C ALA A 133 -11.77 3.39 -3.75
N ALA A 134 -11.49 2.14 -4.11
CA ALA A 134 -11.34 1.06 -3.14
C ALA A 134 -10.17 1.30 -2.18
N LEU A 135 -9.05 1.86 -2.67
CA LEU A 135 -7.89 2.19 -1.86
C LEU A 135 -8.21 3.28 -0.82
N ARG A 136 -8.94 4.33 -1.19
CA ARG A 136 -9.37 5.38 -0.25
C ARG A 136 -10.20 4.80 0.89
N GLU A 137 -11.21 3.99 0.58
CA GLU A 137 -12.08 3.40 1.60
C GLU A 137 -11.30 2.47 2.54
N LYS A 138 -10.39 1.67 1.99
CA LYS A 138 -9.50 0.82 2.78
C LYS A 138 -8.63 1.65 3.73
N ILE A 139 -8.00 2.72 3.26
CA ILE A 139 -7.13 3.55 4.09
C ILE A 139 -7.93 4.33 5.14
N LYS A 140 -9.10 4.85 4.81
CA LYS A 140 -9.99 5.48 5.80
C LYS A 140 -10.39 4.51 6.91
N ALA A 141 -10.71 3.27 6.57
CA ALA A 141 -11.02 2.23 7.55
C ALA A 141 -9.82 1.92 8.45
N GLN A 142 -8.60 1.89 7.89
CA GLN A 142 -7.38 1.72 8.69
C GLN A 142 -7.16 2.90 9.64
N ILE A 143 -7.32 4.14 9.17
CA ILE A 143 -7.21 5.36 10.01
C ILE A 143 -8.22 5.30 11.16
N ASP A 144 -9.46 4.87 10.90
CA ASP A 144 -10.47 4.72 11.95
C ASP A 144 -10.08 3.63 12.97
N ALA A 145 -9.48 2.52 12.52
CA ALA A 145 -8.98 1.46 13.40
C ALA A 145 -7.77 1.91 14.25
N ASP A 146 -6.82 2.63 13.65
CA ASP A 146 -5.63 3.11 14.34
C ASP A 146 -5.98 4.20 15.37
N ALA A 147 -6.92 5.08 15.03
CA ALA A 147 -7.46 6.06 15.97
C ALA A 147 -8.09 5.37 17.18
N GLU A 148 -8.85 4.28 16.98
CA GLU A 148 -9.43 3.52 18.08
C GLU A 148 -8.36 2.82 18.92
N ALA A 149 -7.36 2.22 18.28
CA ALA A 149 -6.21 1.63 18.99
C ALA A 149 -5.49 2.68 19.86
N ALA A 150 -5.36 3.93 19.39
CA ALA A 150 -4.80 5.02 20.17
C ALA A 150 -5.68 5.38 21.39
N ARG A 151 -7.01 5.45 21.23
CA ARG A 151 -7.93 5.70 22.35
C ARG A 151 -7.85 4.62 23.43
N LEU A 152 -7.68 3.37 23.03
CA LEU A 152 -7.56 2.23 23.95
C LEU A 152 -6.28 2.23 24.79
N LYS A 153 -5.26 3.03 24.46
CA LYS A 153 -4.09 3.24 25.33
C LYS A 153 -4.45 3.96 26.64
N TYR A 154 -5.51 4.76 26.63
CA TYR A 154 -5.88 5.67 27.73
C TYR A 154 -7.21 5.31 28.39
N THR A 155 -7.98 4.41 27.78
CA THR A 155 -9.31 4.03 28.23
C THR A 155 -9.38 2.53 28.47
N THR A 156 -10.28 2.10 29.35
CA THR A 156 -10.53 0.67 29.53
C THR A 156 -11.61 0.20 28.55
N ALA A 157 -11.34 -0.91 27.87
CA ALA A 157 -12.30 -1.52 26.96
C ALA A 157 -13.53 -2.04 27.72
N GLY A 158 -14.73 -1.80 27.16
CA GLY A 158 -15.98 -2.36 27.67
C GLY A 158 -17.05 -1.30 27.90
N SER A 159 -18.23 -1.52 27.31
CA SER A 159 -19.36 -0.58 27.38
C SER A 159 -19.88 -0.37 28.80
N THR A 160 -19.96 -1.44 29.60
CA THR A 160 -20.44 -1.37 30.99
C THR A 160 -19.47 -0.61 31.89
N GLN A 161 -18.16 -0.75 31.66
CA GLN A 161 -17.14 -0.03 32.41
C GLN A 161 -17.11 1.46 32.02
N ALA A 162 -17.30 1.78 30.74
CA ALA A 162 -17.47 3.17 30.28
C ALA A 162 -18.66 3.87 30.96
N MET A 163 -19.79 3.16 31.15
CA MET A 163 -20.94 3.70 31.88
C MET A 163 -20.62 4.02 33.35
N VAL A 164 -19.80 3.18 34.00
CA VAL A 164 -19.36 3.43 35.39
C VAL A 164 -18.46 4.67 35.44
N TYR A 165 -17.50 4.81 34.52
CA TYR A 165 -16.64 6.00 34.47
C TYR A 165 -17.43 7.29 34.20
N GLU A 166 -18.43 7.23 33.32
CA GLU A 166 -19.29 8.39 33.03
C GLU A 166 -20.12 8.80 34.25
N HIS A 167 -20.74 7.84 34.96
CA HIS A 167 -21.46 8.14 36.20
C HIS A 167 -20.52 8.68 37.29
N LYS A 168 -19.32 8.10 37.42
CA LYS A 168 -18.31 8.56 38.36
C LYS A 168 -17.88 10.00 38.07
N HIS A 169 -17.72 10.36 36.81
CA HIS A 169 -17.41 11.73 36.39
C HIS A 169 -18.56 12.70 36.73
N LYS A 170 -19.82 12.31 36.50
CA LYS A 170 -20.99 13.10 36.90
C LYS A 170 -21.09 13.32 38.41
N GLU A 171 -20.87 12.27 39.21
CA GLU A 171 -20.81 12.41 40.67
C GLU A 171 -19.69 13.37 41.08
N ALA A 172 -18.52 13.31 40.45
CA ALA A 172 -17.40 14.20 40.75
C ALA A 172 -17.72 15.66 40.43
N GLN A 173 -18.37 15.93 39.29
CA GLN A 173 -18.84 17.28 38.93
C GLN A 173 -19.87 17.80 39.93
N ALA A 174 -20.78 16.95 40.40
CA ALA A 174 -21.77 17.33 41.40
C ALA A 174 -21.14 17.59 42.79
N VAL A 175 -20.10 16.83 43.18
CA VAL A 175 -19.29 17.12 44.38
C VAL A 175 -18.63 18.50 44.25
N GLN A 176 -18.00 18.80 43.10
CA GLN A 176 -17.34 20.07 42.87
C GLN A 176 -18.33 21.25 42.93
N ALA A 177 -19.53 21.11 42.35
CA ALA A 177 -20.56 22.15 42.40
C ALA A 177 -21.02 22.48 43.84
N VAL A 178 -21.11 21.47 44.72
CA VAL A 178 -21.42 21.69 46.14
C VAL A 178 -20.30 22.43 46.86
N LEU A 179 -19.04 22.09 46.57
CA LEU A 179 -17.87 22.78 47.12
C LEU A 179 -17.80 24.24 46.64
N ASP A 180 -18.07 24.49 45.35
CA ASP A 180 -18.09 25.83 44.77
C ASP A 180 -19.19 26.72 45.38
N ALA A 181 -20.29 26.10 45.83
CA ALA A 181 -21.35 26.76 46.59
C ALA A 181 -21.00 26.99 48.09
N GLY A 182 -19.82 26.56 48.54
CA GLY A 182 -19.37 26.72 49.93
C GLY A 182 -19.99 25.71 50.91
N ALA A 183 -20.53 24.60 50.42
CA ALA A 183 -21.14 23.55 51.24
C ALA A 183 -20.28 22.29 51.27
N ASN A 184 -20.57 21.39 52.23
CA ASN A 184 -19.92 20.10 52.34
C ASN A 184 -20.76 19.00 51.67
N PRO A 185 -20.22 18.25 50.69
CA PRO A 185 -20.92 17.16 50.02
C PRO A 185 -21.22 16.01 51.00
N VAL A 186 -22.43 15.46 50.93
CA VAL A 186 -22.86 14.31 51.74
C VAL A 186 -22.55 13.02 50.99
N ALA A 187 -21.70 12.16 51.57
CA ALA A 187 -21.17 10.99 50.85
C ALA A 187 -22.24 10.00 50.35
N SER A 188 -23.39 9.88 51.01
CA SER A 188 -24.49 9.01 50.57
C SER A 188 -25.10 9.41 49.22
N ASP A 189 -24.91 10.66 48.80
CA ASP A 189 -25.47 11.19 47.54
C ASP A 189 -24.60 10.82 46.33
N TYR A 190 -23.42 10.27 46.56
CA TYR A 190 -22.41 9.92 45.55
C TYR A 190 -21.94 8.47 45.74
N PRO A 191 -22.81 7.47 45.49
CA PRO A 191 -22.57 6.08 45.87
C PRO A 191 -21.30 5.48 45.25
N ILE A 192 -20.97 5.83 44.00
CA ILE A 192 -19.78 5.29 43.32
C ILE A 192 -18.51 5.89 43.94
N LEU A 193 -18.44 7.22 44.06
CA LEU A 193 -17.27 7.90 44.63
C LEU A 193 -17.11 7.58 46.11
N ASN A 194 -18.19 7.46 46.87
CA ASN A 194 -18.14 7.09 48.28
C ASN A 194 -17.52 5.69 48.45
N ALA A 195 -18.03 4.70 47.71
CA ALA A 195 -17.52 3.34 47.76
C ALA A 195 -16.02 3.26 47.39
N GLU A 196 -15.62 3.94 46.32
CA GLU A 196 -14.21 3.95 45.90
C GLU A 196 -13.33 4.72 46.87
N SER A 197 -13.77 5.87 47.37
CA SER A 197 -12.97 6.67 48.31
C SER A 197 -12.68 5.92 49.61
N ALA A 198 -13.66 5.15 50.11
CA ALA A 198 -13.48 4.24 51.24
C ALA A 198 -12.52 3.09 50.90
N ALA A 199 -12.64 2.49 49.72
CA ALA A 199 -11.76 1.40 49.27
C ALA A 199 -10.30 1.85 49.09
N THR A 200 -10.07 3.10 48.66
CA THR A 200 -8.72 3.66 48.43
C THR A 200 -8.21 4.51 49.60
N ASN A 201 -8.95 4.57 50.72
CA ASN A 201 -8.62 5.38 51.90
C ASN A 201 -8.29 6.86 51.57
N THR A 202 -9.10 7.48 50.71
CA THR A 202 -8.99 8.89 50.31
C THR A 202 -10.28 9.64 50.68
N THR A 203 -10.26 10.98 50.62
CA THR A 203 -11.48 11.75 50.83
C THR A 203 -12.32 11.80 49.55
N LEU A 204 -13.65 11.92 49.71
CA LEU A 204 -14.58 12.11 48.59
C LEU A 204 -14.15 13.29 47.69
N THR A 205 -13.74 14.40 48.30
CA THR A 205 -13.32 15.63 47.60
C THR A 205 -12.01 15.43 46.83
N ALA A 206 -11.03 14.74 47.42
CA ALA A 206 -9.77 14.44 46.75
C ALA A 206 -10.00 13.49 45.57
N LEU A 207 -10.84 12.45 45.73
CA LEU A 207 -11.17 11.54 44.64
C LEU A 207 -11.92 12.27 43.51
N ALA A 208 -12.89 13.13 43.84
CA ALA A 208 -13.62 13.91 42.84
C ALA A 208 -12.67 14.79 42.00
N ALA A 209 -11.72 15.48 42.65
CA ALA A 209 -10.72 16.29 41.96
C ALA A 209 -9.83 15.45 41.02
N VAL A 210 -9.41 14.25 41.46
CA VAL A 210 -8.64 13.33 40.60
C VAL A 210 -9.46 12.90 39.38
N VAL A 211 -10.71 12.50 39.57
CA VAL A 211 -11.60 12.06 38.47
C VAL A 211 -11.81 13.17 37.44
N ILE A 212 -12.10 14.40 37.89
CA ILE A 212 -12.26 15.56 37.00
C ILE A 212 -10.95 15.83 36.25
N GLY A 213 -9.82 15.83 36.95
CA GLY A 213 -8.51 16.04 36.33
C GLY A 213 -8.17 15.00 35.27
N THR A 214 -8.43 13.72 35.54
CA THR A 214 -8.25 12.64 34.56
C THR A 214 -9.19 12.79 33.35
N ALA A 215 -10.46 13.14 33.57
CA ALA A 215 -11.41 13.36 32.49
C ALA A 215 -11.01 14.54 31.59
N GLN A 216 -10.49 15.62 32.17
CA GLN A 216 -9.98 16.78 31.42
C GLN A 216 -8.74 16.42 30.58
N GLN A 217 -7.79 15.67 31.14
CA GLN A 217 -6.62 15.19 30.39
C GLN A 217 -7.03 14.30 29.23
N TRP A 218 -7.96 13.38 29.46
CA TRP A 218 -8.52 12.54 28.42
C TRP A 218 -9.20 13.35 27.32
N ALA A 219 -10.01 14.36 27.67
CA ALA A 219 -10.69 15.20 26.68
C ALA A 219 -9.70 15.92 25.74
N VAL A 220 -8.56 16.37 26.26
CA VAL A 220 -7.49 16.98 25.44
C VAL A 220 -6.91 15.96 24.46
N LEU A 221 -6.55 14.76 24.93
CA LEU A 221 -6.00 13.70 24.10
C LEU A 221 -7.00 13.21 23.05
N ALA A 222 -8.26 12.99 23.45
CA ALA A 222 -9.33 12.58 22.56
C ALA A 222 -9.57 13.61 21.45
N GLY A 223 -9.50 14.91 21.77
CA GLY A 223 -9.58 15.98 20.77
C GLY A 223 -8.43 15.95 19.77
N GLN A 224 -7.20 15.69 20.23
CA GLN A 224 -6.02 15.55 19.35
C GLN A 224 -6.15 14.36 18.40
N ILE A 225 -6.53 13.18 18.94
CA ILE A 225 -6.78 11.97 18.15
C ILE A 225 -7.87 12.25 17.11
N GLU A 226 -8.97 12.88 17.49
CA GLU A 226 -10.07 13.15 16.56
C GLU A 226 -9.68 14.14 15.45
N ALA A 227 -8.92 15.17 15.77
CA ALA A 227 -8.40 16.13 14.79
C ALA A 227 -7.47 15.45 13.76
N LEU A 228 -6.58 14.55 14.22
CA LEU A 228 -5.71 13.78 13.33
C LEU A 228 -6.55 12.84 12.44
N ARG A 229 -7.51 12.12 13.02
CA ARG A 229 -8.39 11.20 12.28
C ARG A 229 -9.15 11.91 11.17
N ILE A 230 -9.82 13.02 11.48
CA ILE A 230 -10.61 13.77 10.49
C ILE A 230 -9.71 14.39 9.43
N SER A 231 -8.60 15.03 9.83
CA SER A 231 -7.70 15.69 8.86
C SER A 231 -7.03 14.69 7.93
N ALA A 232 -6.63 13.51 8.42
CA ALA A 232 -6.10 12.44 7.58
C ALA A 232 -7.14 11.90 6.60
N LYS A 233 -8.39 11.69 7.02
CA LYS A 233 -9.46 11.25 6.09
C LYS A 233 -9.74 12.29 5.00
N MET A 234 -9.71 13.58 5.35
CA MET A 234 -9.81 14.66 4.36
C MET A 234 -8.61 14.68 3.41
N ALA A 235 -7.39 14.44 3.91
CA ALA A 235 -6.21 14.31 3.06
C ALA A 235 -6.36 13.11 2.09
N VAL A 236 -6.91 11.98 2.56
CA VAL A 236 -7.20 10.82 1.72
C VAL A 236 -8.24 11.16 0.65
N ASP A 237 -9.18 12.06 0.89
CA ASP A 237 -10.18 12.46 -0.12
C ASP A 237 -9.60 13.34 -1.23
N VAL A 238 -8.54 14.12 -0.95
CA VAL A 238 -7.94 15.04 -1.93
C VAL A 238 -6.66 14.52 -2.59
N ALA A 239 -6.06 13.46 -2.05
CA ALA A 239 -4.91 12.79 -2.67
C ALA A 239 -5.26 12.31 -4.08
N MET A 240 -4.34 12.40 -5.03
CA MET A 240 -4.58 12.07 -6.44
C MET A 240 -3.91 10.77 -6.86
N THR A 241 -2.94 10.29 -6.08
CA THR A 241 -2.17 9.10 -6.42
C THR A 241 -2.25 8.03 -5.33
N PRO A 242 -2.06 6.74 -5.67
CA PRO A 242 -1.96 5.67 -4.67
C PRO A 242 -0.84 5.92 -3.64
N ALA A 243 0.31 6.42 -4.09
CA ALA A 243 1.45 6.71 -3.21
C ALA A 243 1.10 7.76 -2.14
N GLU A 244 0.42 8.84 -2.53
CA GLU A 244 -0.08 9.86 -1.58
C GLU A 244 -1.08 9.25 -0.59
N ILE A 245 -2.07 8.48 -1.07
CA ILE A 245 -3.07 7.82 -0.21
C ILE A 245 -2.41 6.89 0.81
N ILE A 246 -1.46 6.04 0.35
CA ILE A 246 -0.75 5.10 1.22
C ILE A 246 0.09 5.84 2.26
N GLY A 247 0.73 6.95 1.89
CA GLY A 247 1.56 7.74 2.80
C GLY A 247 0.79 8.41 3.93
N ILE A 248 -0.48 8.76 3.71
CA ILE A 248 -1.30 9.50 4.71
C ILE A 248 -1.58 8.68 5.98
N LYS A 249 -1.65 7.35 5.88
CA LYS A 249 -2.01 6.50 7.02
C LYS A 249 -0.93 6.43 8.10
N GLU A 250 0.30 6.85 7.78
CA GLU A 250 1.44 6.85 8.70
C GLU A 250 1.32 8.04 9.68
N ILE A 251 0.39 7.92 10.63
CA ILE A 251 0.06 8.96 11.62
C ILE A 251 0.76 8.64 12.94
N ASP A 252 1.47 9.62 13.50
CA ASP A 252 1.99 9.54 14.86
C ASP A 252 0.87 9.85 15.86
N TRP A 253 0.24 8.79 16.37
CA TRP A 253 -0.83 8.89 17.36
C TRP A 253 -0.25 9.09 18.76
N PRO A 254 -0.83 9.99 19.58
CA PRO A 254 -0.40 10.17 20.97
C PRO A 254 -0.42 8.86 21.78
#